data_AF-A0A972P3M9-F1
#
_entry.id   AF-A0A972P3M9-F1
#
_cell.length_a   1.000
_cell.length_b   1.000
_cell.length_c   1.000
_cell.angle_alpha   90.00
_cell.angle_beta   90.00
_cell.angle_gamma   90.00
#
_symmetry.space_group_name_H-M   'P 1'
#
loop_
_entity.id
_entity.type
_entity.pdbx_description
1 polymer ?
#
loop_
_entity_poly.entity_id
_entity_poly.type
_entity_poly.pdbx_seq_one_letter_code
_entity_poly.pdbx_strand_id
1 'polypeptide(L)'
;MPKISQLPAATTAADADITLLVQGGSTKKVALSVLKAYFNGSKEWPIQVVEQASACSQYAAADNGYIPDSMNGMNLVGAVAGASDPGIGGTMEVAIYRNRETRLGDSTTQFDITNPSGTTFRYTYDGTGTDPGIADSLASLQIGDQVIPQAQNFAAGNNGKYVLTGVGANYFEIDNAGGAVESNKTLGTGYLAVNRTRSMLSTNLNIDSYHTTSVTAAVPAAVDMDFDDIRAGDRIVSVIMAIHSGTPATGLGVTPTFRLP
;
A
#
# COMPACT_ATOMS: atom_id res chain seq x y z
N MET A 1 4.82 -5.60 16.56
CA MET A 1 5.28 -4.82 17.74
C MET A 1 6.75 -4.47 17.58
N PRO A 2 7.15 -3.18 17.68
CA PRO A 2 8.56 -2.81 17.73
C PRO A 2 9.26 -3.59 18.84
N LYS A 3 10.50 -4.02 18.59
CA LYS A 3 11.26 -4.79 19.59
C LYS A 3 11.52 -3.88 20.79
N ILE A 4 11.25 -4.36 22.00
CA ILE A 4 11.59 -3.64 23.26
C ILE A 4 13.03 -3.10 23.27
N SER A 5 13.95 -3.79 22.60
CA SER A 5 15.35 -3.37 22.46
C SER A 5 15.52 -1.98 21.81
N GLN A 6 14.57 -1.52 20.99
CA GLN A 6 14.63 -0.26 20.26
C GLN A 6 14.18 0.98 21.06
N LEU A 7 13.51 0.81 22.20
CA LEU A 7 13.05 1.95 23.01
C LEU A 7 14.22 2.57 23.80
N PRO A 8 14.33 3.88 24.03
CA PRO A 8 15.36 4.41 24.91
C PRO A 8 15.07 4.00 26.36
N ALA A 9 16.12 3.64 27.12
CA ALA A 9 15.97 3.30 28.54
C ALA A 9 15.68 4.57 29.35
N ALA A 10 14.79 4.48 30.35
CA ALA A 10 14.58 5.60 31.28
C ALA A 10 15.86 5.84 32.10
N THR A 11 16.42 7.05 32.03
CA THR A 11 17.69 7.40 32.68
C THR A 11 17.53 7.96 34.09
N THR A 12 16.33 8.43 34.47
CA THR A 12 16.05 8.97 35.81
C THR A 12 14.60 8.69 36.21
N ALA A 13 14.40 8.03 37.35
CA ALA A 13 13.08 7.70 37.87
C ALA A 13 12.47 8.89 38.62
N ALA A 14 11.34 9.39 38.12
CA ALA A 14 10.24 9.73 39.02
C ALA A 14 9.30 8.52 38.97
N ASP A 15 9.17 7.81 40.10
CA ASP A 15 8.60 6.46 40.20
C ASP A 15 7.14 6.29 39.73
N ALA A 16 6.43 7.38 39.38
CA ALA A 16 5.04 7.33 38.96
C ALA A 16 4.81 6.98 37.47
N ASP A 17 5.85 7.05 36.62
CA ASP A 17 5.69 6.98 35.16
C ASP A 17 6.64 5.96 34.50
N ILE A 18 6.87 4.79 35.10
CA ILE A 18 7.68 3.73 34.47
C ILE A 18 6.81 2.50 34.17
N THR A 19 6.77 2.09 32.91
CA THR A 19 6.17 0.81 32.51
C THR A 19 7.29 -0.21 32.27
N LEU A 20 7.14 -1.40 32.85
CA LEU A 20 7.97 -2.56 32.56
C LEU A 20 7.39 -3.27 31.34
N LEU A 21 8.13 -3.23 30.24
CA LEU A 21 7.79 -4.02 29.06
C LEU A 21 8.55 -5.34 29.12
N VAL A 22 7.85 -6.45 28.85
CA VAL A 22 8.43 -7.80 28.75
C VAL A 22 8.12 -8.39 27.37
N GLN A 23 9.15 -8.79 26.62
CA GLN A 23 9.01 -9.44 25.31
C GLN A 23 10.14 -10.45 25.14
N GLY A 24 9.80 -11.72 24.89
CA GLY A 24 10.78 -12.79 24.62
C GLY A 24 11.82 -12.98 25.72
N GLY A 25 11.45 -12.83 26.99
CA GLY A 25 12.37 -12.95 28.14
C GLY A 25 13.24 -11.72 28.43
N SER A 26 13.13 -10.65 27.64
CA SER A 26 13.79 -9.37 27.92
C SER A 26 12.86 -8.42 28.65
N THR A 27 13.38 -7.72 29.68
CA THR A 27 12.65 -6.69 30.43
C THR A 27 13.29 -5.32 30.24
N LYS A 28 12.48 -4.29 29.98
CA LYS A 28 12.98 -2.91 29.88
C LYS A 28 12.04 -1.93 30.59
N LYS A 29 12.64 -1.02 31.36
CA LYS A 29 11.96 0.12 31.98
C LYS A 29 11.91 1.26 30.98
N VAL A 30 10.72 1.67 30.60
CA VAL A 30 10.50 2.80 29.68
C VAL A 30 9.60 3.81 30.38
N ALA A 31 9.97 5.08 30.28
CA ALA A 31 9.14 6.15 30.83
C ALA A 31 7.81 6.22 30.07
N LEU A 32 6.69 6.42 30.76
CA LEU A 32 5.36 6.53 30.16
C LEU A 32 5.29 7.70 29.18
N SER A 33 6.04 8.77 29.41
CA SER A 33 6.21 9.89 28.47
C SER A 33 6.92 9.49 27.18
N VAL A 34 7.94 8.63 27.26
CA VAL A 34 8.62 8.03 26.09
C VAL A 34 7.68 7.10 25.37
N LEU A 35 6.92 6.27 26.11
CA LEU A 35 5.90 5.40 25.56
C LEU A 35 4.85 6.24 24.81
N LYS A 36 4.30 7.28 25.46
CA LYS A 36 3.33 8.22 24.87
C LYS A 36 3.92 8.94 23.66
N ALA A 37 5.15 9.43 23.68
CA ALA A 37 5.75 10.08 22.52
C ALA A 37 5.97 9.09 21.35
N TYR A 38 6.31 7.83 21.66
CA TYR A 38 6.53 6.78 20.68
C TYR A 38 5.20 6.27 20.08
N PHE A 39 4.11 6.23 20.87
CA PHE A 39 2.78 5.77 20.43
C PHE A 39 1.83 6.91 19.99
N ASN A 40 2.05 8.17 20.38
CA ASN A 40 1.24 9.34 19.97
C ASN A 40 1.87 10.18 18.85
N GLY A 41 3.08 9.88 18.39
CA GLY A 41 3.67 10.62 17.28
C GLY A 41 2.94 10.34 15.98
N SER A 42 1.84 11.06 15.71
CA SER A 42 1.30 11.10 14.35
C SER A 42 2.32 11.75 13.44
N LYS A 43 2.53 11.15 12.26
CA LYS A 43 3.37 11.72 11.21
C LYS A 43 2.48 12.20 10.10
N GLU A 44 2.52 13.50 9.86
CA GLU A 44 1.93 14.11 8.67
C GLU A 44 2.93 14.07 7.54
N TRP A 45 2.45 13.78 6.34
CA TRP A 45 3.29 13.75 5.15
C TRP A 45 2.64 14.57 4.04
N PRO A 46 2.88 15.89 3.99
CA PRO A 46 2.28 16.75 2.99
C PRO A 46 2.77 16.38 1.59
N ILE A 47 1.84 16.38 0.65
CA ILE A 47 2.00 15.98 -0.75
C ILE A 47 1.45 17.07 -1.64
N GLN A 48 2.24 17.53 -2.61
CA GLN A 48 1.74 18.40 -3.67
C GLN A 48 1.30 17.54 -4.86
N VAL A 49 0.01 17.56 -5.19
CA VAL A 49 -0.57 16.83 -6.33
C VAL A 49 -0.54 17.65 -7.61
N VAL A 50 -0.91 18.93 -7.52
CA VAL A 50 -0.95 19.87 -8.64
C VAL A 50 -0.32 21.17 -8.17
N GLU A 51 0.62 21.75 -8.92
CA GLU A 51 1.27 23.01 -8.54
C GLU A 51 0.26 24.16 -8.34
N GLN A 52 0.60 25.11 -7.46
CA GLN A 52 -0.33 26.08 -6.88
C GLN A 52 -1.20 26.84 -7.91
N ALA A 53 -0.63 27.20 -9.06
CA ALA A 53 -1.32 27.97 -10.11
C ALA A 53 -1.89 27.12 -11.26
N SER A 54 -1.75 25.79 -11.19
CA SER A 54 -2.22 24.87 -12.23
C SER A 54 -3.62 24.36 -11.93
N ALA A 55 -4.46 24.30 -12.97
CA ALA A 55 -5.78 23.70 -12.87
C ALA A 55 -5.67 22.19 -12.62
N CYS A 56 -6.49 21.69 -11.70
CA CYS A 56 -6.63 20.27 -11.46
C CYS A 56 -7.27 19.60 -12.69
N SER A 57 -6.78 18.42 -13.06
CA SER A 57 -7.36 17.59 -14.11
C SER A 57 -7.68 16.20 -13.59
N GLN A 58 -8.70 15.57 -14.15
CA GLN A 58 -9.04 14.20 -13.80
C GLN A 58 -7.84 13.27 -14.05
N TYR A 59 -7.60 12.35 -13.13
CA TYR A 59 -6.49 11.40 -13.09
C TYR A 59 -5.09 12.04 -12.99
N ALA A 60 -4.99 13.35 -12.72
CA ALA A 60 -3.74 13.90 -12.25
C ALA A 60 -3.35 13.22 -10.93
N ALA A 61 -2.09 12.80 -10.87
CA ALA A 61 -1.55 12.03 -9.77
C ALA A 61 -0.19 12.60 -9.38
N ALA A 62 0.08 12.62 -8.07
CA ALA A 62 1.45 12.78 -7.57
C ALA A 62 1.96 11.47 -7.01
N ASP A 63 3.22 11.21 -7.33
CA ASP A 63 4.03 10.22 -6.65
C ASP A 63 4.59 10.83 -5.37
N ASN A 64 4.21 10.26 -4.24
CA ASN A 64 4.50 10.85 -2.93
C ASN A 64 5.82 10.34 -2.36
N GLY A 65 6.53 9.49 -3.11
CA GLY A 65 7.76 8.85 -2.69
C GLY A 65 7.54 7.57 -1.89
N TYR A 66 8.65 7.02 -1.43
CA TYR A 66 8.71 5.75 -0.70
C TYR A 66 8.61 5.96 0.81
N ILE A 67 7.73 5.21 1.47
CA ILE A 67 7.59 5.17 2.93
C ILE A 67 8.96 4.86 3.55
N PRO A 68 9.51 5.74 4.40
CA PRO A 68 10.78 5.50 5.05
C PRO A 68 10.66 4.45 6.16
N ASP A 69 11.77 3.83 6.54
CA ASP A 69 11.84 2.85 7.64
C ASP A 69 11.22 3.37 8.94
N SER A 70 11.34 4.68 9.20
CA SER A 70 10.79 5.32 10.40
C SER A 70 9.25 5.35 10.46
N MET A 71 8.57 4.97 9.38
CA MET A 71 7.11 4.90 9.25
C MET A 71 6.61 3.47 9.05
N ASN A 72 7.51 2.49 9.09
CA ASN A 72 7.17 1.08 8.91
C ASN A 72 6.21 0.58 10.01
N GLY A 73 5.06 0.03 9.59
CA GLY A 73 4.04 -0.52 10.48
C GLY A 73 3.10 0.53 11.08
N MET A 74 3.08 1.75 10.55
CA MET A 74 2.04 2.73 10.86
C MET A 74 0.79 2.47 10.02
N ASN A 75 -0.34 3.05 10.44
CA ASN A 75 -1.61 3.05 9.74
C ASN A 75 -2.01 4.48 9.38
N LEU A 76 -2.70 4.65 8.26
CA LEU A 76 -3.39 5.91 7.94
C LEU A 76 -4.51 6.12 8.96
N VAL A 77 -4.51 7.25 9.66
CA VAL A 77 -5.56 7.59 10.65
C VAL A 77 -6.41 8.78 10.24
N GLY A 78 -6.03 9.45 9.16
CA GLY A 78 -6.77 10.57 8.61
C GLY A 78 -6.05 11.14 7.40
N ALA A 79 -6.77 11.94 6.62
CA ALA A 79 -6.18 12.71 5.53
C ALA A 79 -6.99 13.99 5.31
N VAL A 80 -6.32 15.03 4.85
CA VAL A 80 -6.95 16.29 4.43
C VAL A 80 -6.43 16.65 3.04
N ALA A 81 -7.33 17.07 2.15
CA ALA A 81 -6.95 17.70 0.89
C ALA A 81 -7.20 19.21 0.98
N GLY A 82 -6.33 20.00 0.35
CA GLY A 82 -6.42 21.44 0.25
C GLY A 82 -6.16 21.91 -1.18
N ALA A 83 -7.04 22.74 -1.73
CA ALA A 83 -6.85 23.46 -2.98
C ALA A 83 -6.41 24.90 -2.70
N SER A 84 -5.69 25.50 -3.64
CA SER A 84 -5.26 26.89 -3.56
C SER A 84 -6.43 27.83 -3.85
N ASP A 85 -7.14 27.59 -4.95
CA ASP A 85 -8.44 28.19 -5.24
C ASP A 85 -9.50 27.09 -5.39
N PRO A 86 -10.73 27.31 -4.87
CA PRO A 86 -11.81 26.36 -5.03
C PRO A 86 -12.26 26.31 -6.51
N GLY A 87 -12.77 25.15 -6.93
CA GLY A 87 -13.46 25.05 -8.21
C GLY A 87 -14.80 25.79 -8.19
N ILE A 88 -15.46 25.92 -9.34
CA ILE A 88 -16.81 26.51 -9.45
C ILE A 88 -17.79 25.46 -9.97
N GLY A 89 -18.86 25.21 -9.19
CA GLY A 89 -20.02 24.44 -9.62
C GLY A 89 -19.88 22.91 -9.54
N GLY A 90 -19.32 22.36 -8.46
CA GLY A 90 -19.24 20.91 -8.26
C GLY A 90 -18.29 20.47 -7.15
N THR A 91 -17.98 19.17 -7.13
CA THR A 91 -17.02 18.55 -6.20
C THR A 91 -15.84 17.95 -6.95
N MET A 92 -14.66 18.00 -6.34
CA MET A 92 -13.48 17.25 -6.74
C MET A 92 -13.24 16.11 -5.75
N GLU A 93 -13.03 14.91 -6.28
CA GLU A 93 -12.78 13.71 -5.48
C GLU A 93 -11.30 13.32 -5.57
N VAL A 94 -10.68 13.10 -4.41
CA VAL A 94 -9.27 12.74 -4.31
C VAL A 94 -9.13 11.42 -3.54
N ALA A 95 -8.50 10.45 -4.17
CA ALA A 95 -8.18 9.16 -3.56
C ALA A 95 -6.71 9.13 -3.11
N ILE A 96 -6.44 8.29 -2.11
CA ILE A 96 -5.09 7.97 -1.66
C ILE A 96 -4.90 6.47 -1.85
N TYR A 97 -3.89 6.10 -2.64
CA TYR A 97 -3.52 4.73 -2.92
C TYR A 97 -2.20 4.39 -2.26
N ARG A 98 -2.11 3.14 -1.80
CA ARG A 98 -0.85 2.48 -1.47
C ARG A 98 -0.47 1.53 -2.59
N ASN A 99 0.74 1.69 -3.09
CA ASN A 99 1.39 0.77 -4.02
C ASN A 99 2.44 -0.04 -3.25
N ARG A 100 2.27 -1.35 -3.21
CA ARG A 100 3.17 -2.27 -2.49
C ARG A 100 3.65 -3.35 -3.44
N GLU A 101 4.97 -3.48 -3.58
CA GLU A 101 5.57 -4.68 -4.15
C GLU A 101 5.74 -5.73 -3.04
N THR A 102 5.29 -6.95 -3.27
CA THR A 102 5.49 -8.06 -2.35
C THR A 102 6.07 -9.24 -3.08
N ARG A 103 7.18 -9.78 -2.56
CA ARG A 103 7.75 -11.03 -3.05
C ARG A 103 6.97 -12.21 -2.48
N LEU A 104 6.64 -13.16 -3.35
CA LEU A 104 5.96 -14.39 -3.02
C LEU A 104 6.92 -15.56 -3.22
N GLY A 105 6.94 -16.48 -2.27
CA GLY A 105 7.81 -17.65 -2.31
C GLY A 105 9.30 -17.31 -2.23
N ASP A 106 10.13 -18.27 -2.61
CA ASP A 106 11.59 -18.14 -2.69
C ASP A 106 12.17 -18.99 -3.82
N SER A 107 13.50 -19.11 -3.87
CA SER A 107 14.22 -19.86 -4.91
C SER A 107 13.79 -21.32 -5.09
N THR A 108 13.18 -21.92 -4.06
CA THR A 108 12.73 -23.31 -4.04
C THR A 108 11.28 -23.48 -4.46
N THR A 109 10.46 -22.41 -4.41
CA THR A 109 9.06 -22.45 -4.80
C THR A 109 8.91 -22.94 -6.24
N GLN A 110 8.08 -23.96 -6.42
CA GLN A 110 7.87 -24.64 -7.71
C GLN A 110 6.45 -24.43 -8.25
N PHE A 111 6.34 -24.28 -9.56
CA PHE A 111 5.07 -24.12 -10.27
C PHE A 111 4.94 -25.07 -11.46
N ASP A 112 3.72 -25.57 -11.64
CA ASP A 112 3.22 -26.08 -12.91
C ASP A 112 2.50 -24.96 -13.67
N ILE A 113 2.94 -24.71 -14.90
CA ILE A 113 2.43 -23.67 -15.79
C ILE A 113 1.61 -24.32 -16.90
N THR A 114 0.30 -24.09 -16.90
CA THR A 114 -0.64 -24.66 -17.88
C THR A 114 -1.35 -23.55 -18.65
N ASN A 115 -1.95 -23.88 -19.80
CA ASN A 115 -2.79 -22.97 -20.57
C ASN A 115 -4.24 -23.51 -20.56
N PRO A 116 -5.07 -23.13 -19.59
CA PRO A 116 -6.47 -23.55 -19.55
C PRO A 116 -7.31 -23.01 -20.73
N SER A 117 -6.95 -21.87 -21.33
CA SER A 117 -7.66 -21.30 -22.47
C SER A 117 -6.89 -20.14 -23.11
N GLY A 118 -6.72 -20.18 -24.45
CA GLY A 118 -6.28 -19.03 -25.23
C GLY A 118 -4.97 -18.40 -24.73
N THR A 119 -5.07 -17.16 -24.26
CA THR A 119 -3.96 -16.37 -23.69
C THR A 119 -3.87 -16.48 -22.16
N THR A 120 -4.78 -17.18 -21.51
CA THR A 120 -4.77 -17.36 -20.05
C THR A 120 -3.80 -18.46 -19.67
N PHE A 121 -2.76 -18.10 -18.90
CA PHE A 121 -1.82 -19.06 -18.31
C PHE A 121 -2.03 -19.18 -16.82
N ARG A 122 -2.10 -20.42 -16.32
CA ARG A 122 -2.29 -20.76 -14.92
C ARG A 122 -0.99 -21.27 -14.32
N TYR A 123 -0.56 -20.64 -13.23
CA TYR A 123 0.59 -21.01 -12.43
C TYR A 123 0.07 -21.70 -11.17
N THR A 124 0.29 -22.99 -11.04
CA THR A 124 -0.18 -23.81 -9.92
C THR A 124 1.00 -24.18 -9.03
N TYR A 125 0.97 -23.74 -7.77
CA TYR A 125 1.92 -24.19 -6.76
C TYR A 125 1.62 -25.66 -6.42
N ASP A 126 2.61 -26.53 -6.60
CA ASP A 126 2.47 -27.98 -6.46
C ASP A 126 2.72 -28.49 -5.03
N GLY A 127 3.11 -27.59 -4.10
CA GLY A 127 3.45 -27.94 -2.72
C GLY A 127 4.95 -28.10 -2.46
N THR A 128 5.81 -27.98 -3.48
CA THR A 128 7.26 -28.09 -3.36
C THR A 128 7.92 -26.73 -3.12
N GLY A 129 8.74 -26.66 -2.07
CA GLY A 129 9.50 -25.47 -1.68
C GLY A 129 8.75 -24.60 -0.68
N THR A 130 9.06 -23.30 -0.66
CA THR A 130 8.36 -22.34 0.19
C THR A 130 7.01 -21.97 -0.40
N ASP A 131 5.95 -22.01 0.41
CA ASP A 131 4.60 -21.60 0.02
C ASP A 131 4.59 -20.13 -0.41
N PRO A 132 4.12 -19.81 -1.63
CA PRO A 132 4.02 -18.44 -2.11
C PRO A 132 2.92 -17.61 -1.44
N GLY A 133 2.04 -18.20 -0.62
CA GLY A 133 0.97 -17.49 0.09
C GLY A 133 -0.11 -16.97 -0.86
N ILE A 134 -0.40 -17.70 -1.95
CA ILE A 134 -1.37 -17.30 -2.99
C ILE A 134 -2.76 -16.99 -2.40
N ALA A 135 -3.20 -17.80 -1.42
CA ALA A 135 -4.53 -17.72 -0.83
C ALA A 135 -4.58 -17.05 0.57
N ASP A 136 -3.45 -16.57 1.10
CA ASP A 136 -3.43 -15.99 2.45
C ASP A 136 -4.18 -14.66 2.49
N SER A 137 -5.24 -14.58 3.29
CA SER A 137 -6.26 -13.52 3.26
C SER A 137 -5.77 -12.07 3.48
N LEU A 138 -4.59 -11.87 4.08
CA LEU A 138 -4.01 -10.54 4.34
C LEU A 138 -2.90 -10.16 3.33
N ALA A 139 -2.55 -11.07 2.43
CA ALA A 139 -1.62 -10.88 1.33
C ALA A 139 -2.20 -11.39 0.00
N SER A 140 -3.50 -11.70 -0.04
CA SER A 140 -4.08 -12.48 -1.12
C SER A 140 -3.96 -11.71 -2.41
N LEU A 141 -3.51 -12.44 -3.42
CA LEU A 141 -3.62 -12.00 -4.78
C LEU A 141 -5.08 -11.65 -5.07
N GLN A 142 -5.32 -10.48 -5.65
CA GLN A 142 -6.65 -10.11 -6.15
C GLN A 142 -6.60 -9.97 -7.66
N ILE A 143 -7.71 -10.33 -8.32
CA ILE A 143 -7.89 -10.09 -9.75
C ILE A 143 -7.67 -8.59 -10.02
N GLY A 144 -6.89 -8.28 -11.06
CA GLY A 144 -6.46 -6.92 -11.39
C GLY A 144 -5.09 -6.53 -10.83
N ASP A 145 -4.53 -7.26 -9.86
CA ASP A 145 -3.16 -7.05 -9.41
C ASP A 145 -2.16 -7.31 -10.54
N GLN A 146 -0.98 -6.68 -10.47
CA GLN A 146 0.10 -6.94 -11.42
C GLN A 146 1.07 -7.96 -10.85
N VAL A 147 1.22 -9.10 -11.51
CA VAL A 147 2.15 -10.16 -11.11
C VAL A 147 3.35 -10.17 -12.04
N ILE A 148 4.53 -10.36 -11.44
CA ILE A 148 5.83 -10.23 -12.08
C ILE A 148 6.60 -11.53 -11.82
N PRO A 149 6.35 -12.60 -12.60
CA PRO A 149 7.23 -13.75 -12.63
C PRO A 149 8.54 -13.34 -13.33
N GLN A 150 9.66 -13.52 -12.64
CA GLN A 150 11.03 -13.32 -13.14
C GLN A 150 11.89 -14.48 -12.65
N ALA A 151 11.58 -15.68 -13.12
CA ALA A 151 12.21 -16.93 -12.72
C ALA A 151 13.28 -17.36 -13.73
N GLN A 152 14.44 -17.78 -13.22
CA GLN A 152 15.57 -18.24 -14.05
C GLN A 152 15.20 -19.47 -14.88
N ASN A 153 14.37 -20.37 -14.31
CA ASN A 153 14.09 -21.67 -14.90
C ASN A 153 12.81 -21.71 -15.74
N PHE A 154 12.10 -20.58 -15.84
CA PHE A 154 10.91 -20.43 -16.69
C PHE A 154 11.35 -20.12 -18.12
N ALA A 155 10.52 -20.51 -19.10
CA ALA A 155 10.64 -20.05 -20.47
C ALA A 155 10.59 -18.51 -20.51
N ALA A 156 11.30 -17.91 -21.47
CA ALA A 156 11.36 -16.45 -21.60
C ALA A 156 9.96 -15.81 -21.72
N GLY A 157 9.02 -16.48 -22.42
CA GLY A 157 7.65 -16.01 -22.57
C GLY A 157 6.79 -16.05 -21.29
N ASN A 158 7.24 -16.75 -20.25
CA ASN A 158 6.60 -16.79 -18.93
C ASN A 158 7.19 -15.76 -17.96
N ASN A 159 8.22 -15.02 -18.37
CA ASN A 159 8.81 -13.93 -17.59
C ASN A 159 8.28 -12.59 -18.08
N GLY A 160 7.80 -11.76 -17.16
CA GLY A 160 7.26 -10.47 -17.54
C GLY A 160 6.45 -9.82 -16.43
N LYS A 161 5.58 -8.89 -16.82
CA LYS A 161 4.63 -8.23 -15.95
C LYS A 161 3.25 -8.40 -16.56
N TYR A 162 2.34 -9.01 -15.80
CA TYR A 162 1.03 -9.41 -16.30
C TYR A 162 -0.06 -8.99 -15.32
N VAL A 163 -1.28 -8.85 -15.83
CA VAL A 163 -2.46 -8.61 -15.01
C VAL A 163 -3.03 -9.95 -14.58
N LEU A 164 -3.35 -10.07 -13.29
CA LEU A 164 -3.98 -11.24 -12.73
C LEU A 164 -5.44 -11.32 -13.16
N THR A 165 -5.85 -12.44 -13.74
CA THR A 165 -7.22 -12.67 -14.26
C THR A 165 -8.00 -13.68 -13.44
N GLY A 166 -7.34 -14.49 -12.63
CA GLY A 166 -7.95 -15.50 -11.77
C GLY A 166 -7.06 -15.88 -10.60
N VAL A 167 -7.67 -16.27 -9.48
CA VAL A 167 -6.98 -16.72 -8.27
C VAL A 167 -7.75 -17.88 -7.66
N GLY A 168 -7.03 -18.95 -7.33
CA GLY A 168 -7.55 -20.08 -6.58
C GLY A 168 -6.75 -20.34 -5.30
N ALA A 169 -6.99 -21.47 -4.66
CA ALA A 169 -6.34 -21.82 -3.39
C ALA A 169 -4.82 -21.96 -3.51
N ASN A 170 -4.32 -22.50 -4.63
CA ASN A 170 -2.90 -22.74 -4.88
C ASN A 170 -2.47 -22.32 -6.29
N TYR A 171 -3.30 -21.55 -7.01
CA TYR A 171 -2.97 -21.11 -8.35
C TYR A 171 -3.35 -19.65 -8.58
N PHE A 172 -2.72 -19.05 -9.57
CA PHE A 172 -3.16 -17.79 -10.15
C PHE A 172 -3.13 -17.88 -11.67
N GLU A 173 -3.91 -17.02 -12.31
CA GLU A 173 -4.02 -16.92 -13.76
C GLU A 173 -3.64 -15.52 -14.22
N ILE A 174 -2.95 -15.46 -15.36
CA ILE A 174 -2.54 -14.22 -16.00
C ILE A 174 -2.94 -14.23 -17.48
N ASP A 175 -3.14 -13.04 -18.05
CA ASP A 175 -3.22 -12.88 -19.50
C ASP A 175 -1.80 -12.76 -20.09
N ASN A 176 -1.38 -13.77 -20.84
CA ASN A 176 -0.06 -13.88 -21.45
C ASN A 176 -0.13 -14.57 -22.82
N ALA A 177 -0.24 -13.79 -23.89
CA ALA A 177 -0.28 -14.32 -25.25
C ALA A 177 0.99 -15.08 -25.70
N GLY A 178 2.12 -14.86 -25.03
CA GLY A 178 3.41 -15.47 -25.37
C GLY A 178 3.86 -16.58 -24.41
N GLY A 179 2.98 -17.03 -23.52
CA GLY A 179 3.33 -18.02 -22.49
C GLY A 179 3.67 -19.40 -23.07
N ALA A 180 4.38 -20.20 -22.28
CA ALA A 180 4.69 -21.59 -22.58
C ALA A 180 4.17 -22.52 -21.47
N VAL A 181 3.67 -23.70 -21.85
CA VAL A 181 3.33 -24.74 -20.87
C VAL A 181 4.61 -25.36 -20.36
N GLU A 182 4.76 -25.42 -19.04
CA GLU A 182 5.94 -25.97 -18.36
C GLU A 182 5.50 -26.70 -17.09
N SER A 183 6.29 -27.68 -16.64
CA SER A 183 6.00 -28.42 -15.41
C SER A 183 7.18 -28.41 -14.47
N ASN A 184 6.89 -28.43 -13.16
CA ASN A 184 7.87 -28.54 -12.08
C ASN A 184 8.98 -27.47 -12.16
N LYS A 185 8.64 -26.22 -12.45
CA LYS A 185 9.63 -25.15 -12.59
C LYS A 185 9.80 -24.38 -11.29
N THR A 186 11.04 -24.35 -10.78
CA THR A 186 11.37 -23.53 -9.60
C THR A 186 11.67 -22.09 -10.00
N LEU A 187 11.49 -21.14 -9.07
CA LEU A 187 11.90 -19.75 -9.30
C LEU A 187 13.43 -19.60 -9.51
N GLY A 188 14.24 -20.48 -8.90
CA GLY A 188 15.70 -20.45 -9.01
C GLY A 188 16.28 -19.18 -8.40
N THR A 189 17.24 -18.53 -9.06
CA THR A 189 17.75 -17.22 -8.60
C THR A 189 16.81 -16.05 -8.87
N GLY A 190 15.65 -16.33 -9.47
CA GLY A 190 14.63 -15.35 -9.81
C GLY A 190 13.69 -15.02 -8.65
N TYR A 191 12.53 -14.45 -8.98
CA TYR A 191 11.50 -14.13 -8.00
C TYR A 191 10.10 -14.16 -8.63
N LEU A 192 9.10 -14.28 -7.77
CA LEU A 192 7.72 -13.93 -8.05
C LEU A 192 7.38 -12.69 -7.21
N ALA A 193 6.93 -11.62 -7.86
CA ALA A 193 6.51 -10.41 -7.17
C ALA A 193 5.11 -9.98 -7.59
N VAL A 194 4.45 -9.22 -6.72
CA VAL A 194 3.12 -8.67 -6.96
C VAL A 194 3.15 -7.20 -6.63
N ASN A 195 2.72 -6.37 -7.58
CA ASN A 195 2.43 -4.97 -7.35
C ASN A 195 0.93 -4.80 -7.11
N ARG A 196 0.59 -4.43 -5.87
CA ARG A 196 -0.78 -4.17 -5.45
C ARG A 196 -0.99 -2.67 -5.31
N THR A 197 -2.05 -2.17 -5.94
CA THR A 197 -2.57 -0.83 -5.72
C THR A 197 -3.87 -0.96 -4.95
N ARG A 198 -3.93 -0.39 -3.74
CA ARG A 198 -5.13 -0.41 -2.88
C ARG A 198 -5.48 1.00 -2.46
N SER A 199 -6.77 1.33 -2.47
CA SER A 199 -7.25 2.56 -1.85
C SER A 199 -7.04 2.44 -0.34
N MET A 200 -6.53 3.50 0.27
CA MET A 200 -6.45 3.62 1.73
C MET A 200 -7.69 4.31 2.33
N LEU A 201 -8.61 4.73 1.45
CA LEU A 201 -9.85 5.39 1.81
C LEU A 201 -11.04 4.55 1.29
N SER A 202 -12.03 4.34 2.16
CA SER A 202 -13.32 3.75 1.79
C SER A 202 -14.29 4.80 1.23
N THR A 203 -14.06 6.08 1.59
CA THR A 203 -14.71 7.26 0.99
C THR A 203 -13.63 8.28 0.64
N ASN A 204 -13.61 8.74 -0.62
CA ASN A 204 -12.64 9.72 -1.12
C ASN A 204 -12.73 11.06 -0.38
N LEU A 205 -11.63 11.82 -0.42
CA LEU A 205 -11.61 13.21 0.03
C LEU A 205 -12.38 14.07 -0.97
N ASN A 206 -13.27 14.93 -0.47
CA ASN A 206 -14.07 15.82 -1.28
C ASN A 206 -13.65 17.27 -1.04
N ILE A 207 -13.39 18.02 -2.12
CA ILE A 207 -13.28 19.47 -2.10
C ILE A 207 -14.43 20.01 -2.95
N ASP A 208 -15.35 20.77 -2.35
CA ASP A 208 -16.48 21.35 -3.08
C ASP A 208 -16.17 22.77 -3.60
N SER A 209 -17.10 23.32 -4.37
CA SER A 209 -16.93 24.62 -5.04
C SER A 209 -16.94 25.85 -4.15
N TYR A 210 -17.05 25.69 -2.83
CA TYR A 210 -17.04 26.81 -1.88
C TYR A 210 -15.96 26.65 -0.80
N HIS A 211 -15.30 25.51 -0.76
CA HIS A 211 -14.27 25.22 0.23
C HIS A 211 -12.93 24.95 -0.44
N THR A 212 -11.88 25.49 0.15
CA THR A 212 -10.49 25.19 -0.24
C THR A 212 -9.97 23.95 0.46
N THR A 213 -10.73 23.30 1.34
CA THR A 213 -10.26 22.13 2.10
C THR A 213 -11.34 21.06 2.22
N SER A 214 -10.93 19.81 2.39
CA SER A 214 -11.85 18.69 2.62
C SER A 214 -12.37 18.58 4.06
N VAL A 215 -11.89 19.43 4.99
CA VAL A 215 -12.26 19.37 6.42
C VAL A 215 -13.74 19.67 6.64
N THR A 216 -14.31 20.53 5.80
CA THR A 216 -15.71 20.96 5.86
C THR A 216 -16.60 20.26 4.83
N ALA A 217 -16.10 19.17 4.22
CA ALA A 217 -16.87 18.42 3.24
C ALA A 217 -18.16 17.87 3.87
N ALA A 218 -19.27 17.91 3.11
CA ALA A 218 -20.56 17.38 3.56
C ALA A 218 -20.50 15.88 3.90
N VAL A 219 -19.64 15.13 3.20
CA VAL A 219 -19.34 13.73 3.47
C VAL A 219 -17.84 13.64 3.79
N PRO A 220 -17.46 13.35 5.06
CA PRO A 220 -16.08 13.15 5.43
C PRO A 220 -15.46 11.95 4.72
N ALA A 221 -14.16 12.03 4.41
CA ALA A 221 -13.42 10.84 4.00
C ALA A 221 -13.36 9.83 5.15
N ALA A 222 -13.41 8.56 4.79
CA ALA A 222 -13.30 7.45 5.72
C ALA A 222 -12.07 6.62 5.36
N VAL A 223 -11.24 6.31 6.35
CA VAL A 223 -10.10 5.39 6.18
C VAL A 223 -10.63 3.98 5.91
N ASP A 224 -10.00 3.28 4.98
CA ASP A 224 -10.23 1.86 4.78
C ASP A 224 -9.33 1.06 5.73
N MET A 225 -9.91 0.55 6.84
CA MET A 225 -9.16 -0.15 7.88
C MET A 225 -8.56 -1.49 7.41
N ASP A 226 -9.01 -2.04 6.28
CA ASP A 226 -8.43 -3.26 5.72
C ASP A 226 -7.13 -2.96 4.93
N PHE A 227 -6.92 -1.70 4.53
CA PHE A 227 -5.80 -1.27 3.68
C PHE A 227 -5.11 0.02 4.16
N ASP A 228 -5.24 0.36 5.45
CA ASP A 228 -4.64 1.55 6.06
C ASP A 228 -3.16 1.36 6.44
N ASP A 229 -2.68 0.12 6.51
CA ASP A 229 -1.31 -0.20 6.94
C ASP A 229 -0.26 0.28 5.92
N ILE A 230 0.87 0.78 6.41
CA ILE A 230 2.03 1.12 5.59
C ILE A 230 3.28 0.39 6.07
N ARG A 231 4.14 0.04 5.12
CA ARG A 231 5.43 -0.61 5.33
C ARG A 231 6.53 0.19 4.66
N ALA A 232 7.75 0.06 5.17
CA ALA A 232 8.91 0.63 4.51
C ALA A 232 8.99 0.16 3.05
N GLY A 233 9.24 1.10 2.13
CA GLY A 233 9.29 0.83 0.70
C GLY A 233 7.93 0.78 0.00
N ASP A 234 6.80 0.87 0.71
CA ASP A 234 5.52 1.18 0.07
C ASP A 234 5.61 2.55 -0.60
N ARG A 235 4.82 2.76 -1.65
CA ARG A 235 4.70 4.04 -2.35
C ARG A 235 3.28 4.56 -2.18
N ILE A 236 3.13 5.78 -1.69
CA ILE A 236 1.82 6.43 -1.58
C ILE A 236 1.59 7.27 -2.82
N VAL A 237 0.36 7.26 -3.33
CA VAL A 237 -0.04 8.04 -4.51
C VAL A 237 -1.36 8.72 -4.22
N SER A 238 -1.44 10.01 -4.49
CA SER A 238 -2.70 10.76 -4.41
C SER A 238 -3.18 11.05 -5.82
N VAL A 239 -4.45 10.77 -6.11
CA VAL A 239 -5.02 10.85 -7.46
C VAL A 239 -6.34 11.61 -7.42
N ILE A 240 -6.54 12.54 -8.35
CA ILE A 240 -7.85 13.16 -8.60
C ILE A 240 -8.71 12.16 -9.38
N MET A 241 -9.74 11.61 -8.76
CA MET A 241 -10.59 10.58 -9.37
C MET A 241 -11.68 11.17 -10.25
N ALA A 242 -12.25 12.30 -9.82
CA ALA A 242 -13.33 12.96 -10.52
C ALA A 242 -13.30 14.47 -10.28
N ILE A 243 -13.76 15.21 -11.28
CA ILE A 243 -14.02 16.64 -11.22
C ILE A 243 -15.43 16.86 -11.73
N HIS A 244 -16.35 17.20 -10.83
CA HIS A 244 -17.76 17.44 -11.14
C HIS A 244 -18.08 18.94 -11.32
N SER A 245 -17.05 19.79 -11.41
CA SER A 245 -17.17 21.25 -11.51
C SER A 245 -17.01 21.76 -12.93
N GLY A 246 -17.71 22.84 -13.28
CA GLY A 246 -17.52 23.55 -14.56
C GLY A 246 -16.19 24.30 -14.64
N THR A 247 -15.59 24.65 -13.49
CA THR A 247 -14.22 25.17 -13.40
C THR A 247 -13.46 24.38 -12.33
N PRO A 248 -12.40 23.63 -12.68
CA PRO A 248 -11.61 22.88 -11.70
C PRO A 248 -10.97 23.79 -10.65
N ALA A 249 -10.74 23.23 -9.46
CA ALA A 249 -9.87 23.84 -8.46
C ALA A 249 -8.44 23.99 -9.00
N THR A 250 -7.65 24.91 -8.44
CA THR A 250 -6.22 25.07 -8.73
C THR A 250 -5.39 24.61 -7.54
N GLY A 251 -4.17 24.13 -7.80
CA GLY A 251 -3.17 23.89 -6.77
C GLY A 251 -3.60 22.96 -5.65
N LEU A 252 -3.49 21.65 -5.86
CA LEU A 252 -3.93 20.63 -4.91
C LEU A 252 -2.77 20.09 -4.08
N GLY A 253 -2.93 20.11 -2.75
CA GLY A 253 -2.12 19.37 -1.79
C GLY A 253 -2.95 18.37 -0.98
N VAL A 254 -2.34 17.27 -0.55
CA VAL A 254 -2.94 16.25 0.32
C VAL A 254 -2.01 15.99 1.50
N THR A 255 -2.54 15.93 2.71
CA THR A 255 -1.79 15.64 3.94
C THR A 255 -2.39 14.41 4.61
N PRO A 256 -1.94 13.20 4.28
CA PRO A 256 -2.20 12.01 5.06
C PRO A 256 -1.50 12.11 6.43
N THR A 257 -2.17 11.57 7.44
CA THR A 257 -1.69 11.45 8.81
C THR A 257 -1.57 9.98 9.16
N PHE A 258 -0.38 9.55 9.55
CA PHE A 258 -0.09 8.17 9.93
C PHE A 258 0.19 8.05 11.42
N ARG A 259 -0.17 6.93 12.04
CA ARG A 259 0.14 6.62 13.45
C ARG A 259 0.40 5.13 13.62
N LEU A 260 1.22 4.75 14.59
CA LEU A 260 1.31 3.34 14.98
C LEU A 260 -0.06 2.85 15.52
N PRO A 261 -0.45 1.58 15.27
CA PRO A 261 -1.67 0.99 15.79
C PRO A 261 -1.66 0.86 17.32
#